data_AF-A0A8S2SKZ9-F1
#
_entry.id   AF-A0A8S2SKZ9-F1
#
_cell.length_a   1.000
_cell.length_b   1.000
_cell.length_c   1.000
_cell.angle_alpha   90.00
_cell.angle_beta   90.00
_cell.angle_gamma   90.00
#
_symmetry.space_group_name_H-M   'P 1'
#
loop_
_entity.id
_entity.type
_entity.pdbx_description
1 polymer ?
#
loop_
_entity_poly.entity_id
_entity_poly.type
_entity_poly.pdbx_seq_one_letter_code
_entity_poly.pdbx_strand_id
1 'polypeptide(L)' 'FAPAKGNKYAASGFPSVSNAVADGDSTEIEIEVAIATYFVRGALSTLKEFHNFFS' A
#
# COMPACT_ATOMS: atom_id res chain seq x y z
N PHE A 1 0.47 6.01 3.62
CA PHE A 1 1.13 7.20 3.03
C PHE A 1 2.48 7.40 3.69
N ALA A 2 3.53 7.58 2.89
CA ALA A 2 4.85 8.02 3.33
C ALA A 2 5.57 8.73 2.16
N PRO A 3 6.70 9.41 2.39
CA PRO A 3 7.47 10.01 1.31
C PRO A 3 8.04 8.93 0.37
N ALA A 4 8.08 9.20 -0.94
CA ALA A 4 8.75 8.32 -1.90
C ALA A 4 10.29 8.45 -1.79
N LYS A 5 11.02 7.37 -2.08
CA LYS A 5 12.50 7.35 -2.18
C LYS A 5 12.91 8.33 -3.28
N GLY A 6 13.89 9.18 -2.99
CA GLY A 6 14.41 10.18 -3.93
C GLY A 6 13.61 11.49 -4.02
N ASN A 7 12.38 11.57 -3.51
CA ASN A 7 11.65 12.84 -3.44
C ASN A 7 10.72 12.91 -2.22
N LYS A 8 11.23 13.49 -1.12
CA LYS A 8 10.50 13.63 0.15
C LYS A 8 9.28 14.56 0.09
N TYR A 9 9.13 15.33 -1.00
CA TYR A 9 8.01 16.23 -1.23
C TYR A 9 6.92 15.59 -2.10
N ALA A 10 7.23 14.49 -2.77
CA ALA A 10 6.23 13.66 -3.45
C ALA A 10 5.66 12.64 -2.45
N ALA A 11 4.44 12.89 -1.98
CA ALA A 11 3.70 11.90 -1.21
C ALA A 11 3.22 10.79 -2.15
N SER A 12 3.50 9.53 -1.81
CA SER A 12 2.94 8.37 -2.51
C SER A 12 1.93 7.66 -1.61
N GLY A 13 0.83 7.21 -2.21
CA GLY A 13 -0.14 6.33 -1.56
C GLY A 13 0.48 4.99 -1.16
N PHE A 14 1.40 4.50 -2.00
CA PHE A 14 2.13 3.24 -1.83
C PHE A 14 3.63 3.47 -2.08
N PRO A 15 4.35 4.02 -1.09
CA PRO A 15 5.74 4.45 -1.26
C PRO A 15 6.68 3.30 -1.61
N SER A 16 6.52 2.15 -0.97
CA SER A 16 7.37 0.97 -1.22
C SER A 16 7.17 0.40 -2.63
N VAL A 17 5.93 0.32 -3.12
CA VAL A 17 5.63 -0.01 -4.53
C VAL A 17 6.27 1.00 -5.48
N SER A 18 6.12 2.30 -5.21
CA SER A 18 6.73 3.35 -6.05
C SER A 18 8.25 3.25 -6.09
N ASN A 19 8.88 2.86 -4.98
CA ASN A 19 10.32 2.68 -4.90
C ASN A 19 10.77 1.46 -5.68
N ALA A 20 10.07 0.32 -5.54
CA ALA A 20 10.35 -0.90 -6.28
C ALA A 20 10.23 -0.69 -7.81
N VAL A 21 9.21 0.06 -8.24
CA VAL A 21 9.05 0.45 -9.67
C VAL A 21 10.21 1.33 -10.14
N ALA A 22 10.65 2.29 -9.32
CA ALA A 22 11.77 3.16 -9.66
C ALA A 22 13.12 2.41 -9.73
N ASP A 23 13.30 1.40 -8.86
CA ASP A 23 14.49 0.55 -8.84
C ASP A 23 14.47 -0.52 -9.96
N GLY A 24 13.31 -0.76 -10.60
CA GLY A 24 13.16 -1.66 -11.76
C GLY A 24 13.18 -3.16 -11.43
N ASP A 25 13.04 -3.53 -10.16
CA ASP A 25 13.04 -4.93 -9.71
C ASP A 25 11.63 -5.53 -9.77
N SER A 26 11.38 -6.40 -10.75
CA SER A 26 10.07 -7.04 -10.94
C SER A 26 9.64 -7.90 -9.75
N THR A 27 10.59 -8.52 -9.04
CA THR A 27 10.28 -9.38 -7.88
C THR A 27 9.83 -8.52 -6.71
N GLU A 28 10.57 -7.44 -6.44
CA GLU A 28 10.23 -6.51 -5.36
C GLU A 28 8.88 -5.80 -5.63
N ILE A 29 8.60 -5.46 -6.89
CA ILE A 29 7.30 -4.89 -7.29
C ILE A 29 6.16 -5.85 -6.93
N GLU A 30 6.28 -7.13 -7.28
CA GLU A 30 5.26 -8.13 -6.97
C GLU A 30 5.03 -8.29 -5.47
N ILE A 31 6.11 -8.34 -4.70
CA ILE A 31 6.07 -8.44 -3.23
C ILE A 31 5.36 -7.22 -2.63
N GLU A 32 5.78 -6.01 -3.01
CA GLU A 32 5.24 -4.77 -2.44
C GLU A 32 3.78 -4.54 -2.83
N VAL A 33 3.37 -4.93 -4.04
CA VAL A 33 1.96 -4.90 -4.47
C VAL A 33 1.12 -5.88 -3.65
N ALA A 34 1.63 -7.09 -3.38
CA ALA A 34 0.95 -8.07 -2.56
C ALA A 34 0.76 -7.57 -1.11
N ILE A 35 1.80 -6.97 -0.52
CA ILE A 35 1.75 -6.36 0.81
C ILE A 35 0.72 -5.23 0.86
N ALA A 36 0.77 -4.29 -0.09
CA ALA A 36 -0.18 -3.20 -0.18
C ALA A 36 -1.64 -3.69 -0.28
N THR A 37 -1.86 -4.72 -1.09
CA THR A 37 -3.17 -5.35 -1.28
C THR A 37 -3.68 -5.98 0.02
N TYR A 38 -2.81 -6.67 0.77
CA TYR A 38 -3.15 -7.27 2.05
C TYR A 38 -3.66 -6.22 3.05
N PHE A 39 -2.96 -5.08 3.18
CA PHE A 39 -3.37 -4.01 4.08
C PHE A 39 -4.70 -3.36 3.68
N VAL A 40 -4.90 -3.06 2.39
CA VAL A 40 -6.17 -2.48 1.90
C VAL A 40 -7.34 -3.43 2.16
N ARG A 41 -7.14 -4.74 1.92
CA ARG A 41 -8.15 -5.76 2.19
C ARG A 41 -8.45 -5.89 3.68
N GLY A 42 -7.42 -5.85 4.54
CA GLY A 42 -7.59 -5.84 6.00
C GLY A 42 -8.42 -4.64 6.47
N ALA A 43 -8.08 -3.43 6.02
CA ALA A 43 -8.83 -2.22 6.34
C ALA A 43 -10.30 -2.31 5.91
N LEU A 44 -10.56 -2.84 4.70
CA LEU A 44 -11.92 -3.06 4.21
C LEU A 44 -12.69 -4.07 5.07
N SER A 45 -12.05 -5.16 5.49
CA SER A 45 -12.67 -6.15 6.38
C SER A 45 -13.05 -5.52 7.73
N THR A 46 -12.17 -4.73 8.34
CA THR A 46 -12.46 -4.02 9.59
C THR A 46 -13.64 -3.06 9.44
N LEU A 47 -13.73 -2.32 8.32
CA LEU A 47 -14.86 -1.43 8.05
C LEU A 47 -16.18 -2.20 7.89
N LYS A 48 -16.15 -3.37 7.23
CA LYS A 48 -17.33 -4.24 7.08
C LYS A 48 -17.81 -4.79 8.43
N GLU A 49 -16.87 -5.25 9.26
CA GLU A 49 -17.19 -5.72 10.62
C GLU A 49 -17.80 -4.60 11.47
N PHE A 50 -17.23 -3.40 11.41
CA PHE A 50 -17.77 -2.21 12.08
C PHE A 50 -19.20 -1.91 11.60
N HIS A 51 -19.44 -1.84 10.30
CA HIS A 51 -20.79 -1.59 9.75
C HIS A 51 -21.82 -2.62 10.23
N ASN A 52 -21.45 -3.91 10.22
CA ASN A 52 -22.32 -5.00 10.64
C ASN A 52 -22.63 -4.99 12.15
N PHE A 53 -21.79 -4.34 12.97
CA PHE A 53 -22.04 -4.21 14.41
C PHE A 53 -23.10 -3.13 14.74
N PHE A 54 -23.22 -2.10 13.90
CA PHE A 54 -24.13 -0.96 14.11
C PHE A 54 -25.41 -0.98 13.25
N SER A 55 -25.55 -1.97 12.37
CA SER A 55 -26.77 -2.21 11.57
C SER A 55 -27.67 -3.21 12.25
#